data_AF-A0A7S1Y812-F1
#
_entry.id   AF-A0A7S1Y812-F1
#
_cell.length_a   1.000
_cell.length_b   1.000
_cell.length_c   1.000
_cell.angle_alpha   90.00
_cell.angle_beta   90.00
_cell.angle_gamma   90.00
#
_symmetry.space_group_name_H-M   'P 1'
#
loop_
_entity.id
_entity.type
_entity.pdbx_description
1 polymer ?
#
loop_
_entity_poly.entity_id
_entity_poly.type
_entity_poly.pdbx_seq_one_letter_code
_entity_poly.pdbx_strand_id
1 'polypeptide(L)'
;MKFLLLAFVSVVGTVTHAFVVPRQQQSVRRLSSSSSSQLSVIGQQAESFGPASLLRKLKKSLPQSEWLADGEGNPNNKIDMPEYVKTVLAQPNAPQRQAENEERTLRIRNRAQQAAKDAAALRGMLVGEEDKTAWWRTQREIEKGGRAVTKDDPLTVIVAGGGLAGLVTAAACHAKGMKVALFEQASSYAPYGGPIQIQSNALRAIQRISPECYEELVAAGTVTADRVSGLKIGYRKGNKLAGLYDAGDWLVRFDTIGPALEAGLPATVVVDRPVIQQIFVKHGIPDGTVRIASRIQSYKDLGDGRGVVAILEDGTKAYADVLVGADGVWSQIRKCLHNLGEGAGGFAASGAAGGAIDDAEARKLAKETIRIASQASRRYSGFTCYAALAPHRASNIEDVSYQILLGDKKYFVSTDGGGERQQWFALIREPAGGTDPEPSAEDPTPKLTRLRKEFASLGSGGDQDGNEWDPFALELIEASSEEDIKRRDLYDGAPLLATTDPQR
;
A
#
# COMPACT_ATOMS: atom_id res chain seq x y z
N MET A 1 -43.91 43.85 8.12
CA MET A 1 -43.47 43.94 9.54
C MET A 1 -41.95 43.70 9.56
N LYS A 2 -41.09 44.35 10.38
CA LYS A 2 -41.00 44.41 11.86
C LYS A 2 -40.98 42.99 12.47
N PHE A 3 -40.11 42.57 13.40
CA PHE A 3 -39.01 43.13 14.24
C PHE A 3 -38.28 41.90 14.88
N LEU A 4 -37.09 41.86 15.50
CA LEU A 4 -35.84 42.65 15.67
C LEU A 4 -34.85 41.72 16.47
N LEU A 5 -33.50 41.83 16.63
CA LEU A 5 -32.40 42.74 16.24
C LEU A 5 -31.05 41.93 16.16
N LEU A 6 -29.92 42.63 16.33
CA LEU A 6 -28.47 42.32 16.44
C LEU A 6 -28.00 41.27 17.51
N ALA A 7 -26.71 40.87 17.62
CA ALA A 7 -25.49 41.68 17.40
C ALA A 7 -24.21 41.01 16.84
N PHE A 8 -23.45 41.85 16.12
CA PHE A 8 -22.04 41.73 15.74
C PHE A 8 -21.15 42.49 16.75
N VAL A 9 -19.92 42.03 16.98
CA VAL A 9 -18.72 42.89 17.11
C VAL A 9 -17.55 42.19 16.42
N SER A 10 -16.73 42.96 15.71
CA SER A 10 -15.46 42.53 15.11
C SER A 10 -14.36 43.54 15.47
N VAL A 11 -13.15 43.07 15.74
CA VAL A 11 -11.95 43.91 15.92
C VAL A 11 -10.73 43.23 15.27
N VAL A 12 -9.93 44.01 14.56
CA VAL A 12 -8.66 43.62 13.91
C VAL A 12 -7.53 44.46 14.53
N GLY A 13 -6.34 43.88 14.78
CA GLY A 13 -5.27 44.61 15.49
C GLY A 13 -3.88 43.95 15.59
N THR A 14 -3.15 43.90 14.47
CA THR A 14 -1.67 43.96 14.30
C THR A 14 -0.66 43.65 15.44
N VAL A 15 0.15 42.58 15.22
CA VAL A 15 1.64 42.49 15.19
C VAL A 15 2.51 43.26 16.22
N THR A 16 3.37 42.55 17.01
CA THR A 16 4.87 42.64 17.01
C THR A 16 5.58 41.79 18.10
N HIS A 17 6.83 41.35 17.79
CA HIS A 17 7.98 40.95 18.66
C HIS A 17 7.73 40.14 19.97
N ALA A 18 8.14 38.87 20.12
CA ALA A 18 9.49 38.25 20.10
C ALA A 18 10.31 38.38 21.41
N PHE A 19 10.71 37.25 22.02
CA PHE A 19 11.98 37.01 22.75
C PHE A 19 12.19 35.52 23.11
N VAL A 20 13.44 35.10 23.30
CA VAL A 20 13.92 33.72 23.61
C VAL A 20 15.12 33.84 24.61
N VAL A 21 15.70 32.70 25.06
CA VAL A 21 17.02 32.54 25.77
C VAL A 21 16.97 32.64 27.31
N PRO A 22 17.65 31.78 28.12
CA PRO A 22 18.17 30.41 27.91
C PRO A 22 17.90 29.42 29.09
N ARG A 23 18.55 28.23 29.05
CA ARG A 23 18.73 27.30 30.20
C ARG A 23 19.79 27.80 31.21
N GLN A 24 19.69 27.34 32.47
CA GLN A 24 20.85 26.98 33.29
C GLN A 24 20.60 25.67 34.08
N GLN A 25 21.67 24.98 34.47
CA GLN A 25 21.66 23.83 35.41
C GLN A 25 22.49 24.19 36.64
N GLN A 26 22.05 23.80 37.85
CA GLN A 26 22.95 23.52 38.98
C GLN A 26 22.21 22.80 40.14
N SER A 27 22.92 22.51 41.23
CA SER A 27 22.42 21.84 42.45
C SER A 27 23.29 22.31 43.65
N VAL A 28 23.08 21.97 44.93
CA VAL A 28 23.00 20.63 45.58
C VAL A 28 22.07 20.67 46.82
N ARG A 29 21.77 19.49 47.38
CA ARG A 29 21.33 19.20 48.78
C ARG A 29 21.97 20.15 49.85
N ARG A 30 21.43 20.38 51.06
CA ARG A 30 20.31 19.80 51.85
C ARG A 30 20.05 20.67 53.12
N LEU A 31 18.80 20.67 53.64
CA LEU A 31 18.40 20.87 55.07
C LEU A 31 18.72 22.26 55.72
N SER A 32 18.06 22.72 56.79
CA SER A 32 16.97 22.21 57.67
C SER A 32 16.15 23.34 58.31
N SER A 33 14.87 23.09 58.67
CA SER A 33 14.03 23.72 59.74
C SER A 33 14.01 25.25 59.89
N SER A 34 12.88 25.96 60.02
CA SER A 34 11.43 25.65 60.04
C SER A 34 10.67 26.99 59.78
N SER A 35 9.45 27.36 60.18
CA SER A 35 8.32 26.85 61.00
C SER A 35 7.09 27.77 60.73
N SER A 36 5.82 27.46 61.06
CA SER A 36 5.09 26.18 61.18
C SER A 36 3.60 26.48 61.41
N SER A 37 2.67 25.79 60.74
CA SER A 37 1.24 25.77 61.09
C SER A 37 0.67 24.35 60.96
N GLN A 38 -0.13 23.92 61.95
CA GLN A 38 -0.66 22.56 62.02
C GLN A 38 -2.12 22.51 61.56
N LEU A 39 -2.44 21.50 60.75
CA LEU A 39 -3.78 20.91 60.70
C LEU A 39 -3.63 19.40 60.89
N SER A 40 -4.30 18.87 61.91
CA SER A 40 -4.13 17.50 62.37
C SER A 40 -4.99 16.52 61.58
N VAL A 41 -4.35 15.57 60.89
CA VAL A 41 -5.01 14.35 60.39
C VAL A 41 -4.19 13.15 60.84
N ILE A 42 -4.82 12.24 61.57
CA ILE A 42 -4.21 10.99 62.02
C ILE A 42 -4.10 10.05 60.81
N GLY A 43 -2.93 9.42 60.64
CA GLY A 43 -2.61 8.70 59.41
C GLY A 43 -3.44 7.43 59.20
N GLN A 44 -3.97 7.27 57.99
CA GLN A 44 -4.17 5.95 57.38
C GLN A 44 -3.00 5.66 56.43
N GLN A 45 -2.65 4.39 56.27
CA GLN A 45 -1.65 3.98 55.29
C GLN A 45 -2.15 4.30 53.88
N ALA A 46 -1.28 4.86 53.04
CA ALA A 46 -1.60 5.08 51.63
C ALA A 46 -1.57 3.74 50.89
N GLU A 47 -2.75 3.14 50.67
CA GLU A 47 -2.89 1.97 49.79
C GLU A 47 -2.38 2.33 48.39
N SER A 48 -1.49 1.51 47.85
CA SER A 48 -0.94 1.67 46.51
C SER A 48 -1.97 1.23 45.46
N PHE A 49 -2.87 2.13 45.09
CA PHE A 49 -3.88 1.92 44.04
C PHE A 49 -3.23 1.69 42.66
N GLY A 50 -2.83 0.43 42.40
CA GLY A 50 -2.31 0.01 41.11
C GLY A 50 -3.29 0.30 39.97
N PRO A 51 -2.82 0.54 38.73
CA PRO A 51 -3.65 1.08 37.65
C PRO A 51 -4.90 0.23 37.33
N ALA A 52 -4.85 -1.08 37.54
CA ALA A 52 -6.00 -1.98 37.40
C ALA A 52 -7.16 -1.73 38.41
N SER A 53 -6.96 -0.91 39.44
CA SER A 53 -8.01 -0.43 40.35
C SER A 53 -8.61 0.89 39.86
N LEU A 54 -7.77 1.81 39.38
CA LEU A 54 -8.18 3.09 38.78
C LEU A 54 -9.02 2.84 37.52
N LEU A 55 -8.58 1.94 36.64
CA LEU A 55 -9.32 1.50 35.45
C LEU A 55 -10.68 0.86 35.80
N ARG A 56 -10.78 0.14 36.92
CA ARG A 56 -12.06 -0.43 37.40
C ARG A 56 -13.00 0.61 38.00
N LYS A 57 -12.47 1.68 38.62
CA LYS A 57 -13.28 2.85 39.02
C LYS A 57 -13.77 3.63 37.80
N LEU A 58 -12.89 3.92 36.83
CA LEU A 58 -13.24 4.58 35.57
C LEU A 58 -14.30 3.80 34.78
N LYS A 59 -14.19 2.46 34.68
CA LYS A 59 -15.21 1.63 34.02
C LYS A 59 -16.58 1.68 34.74
N LYS A 60 -16.65 2.01 36.03
CA LYS A 60 -17.94 2.22 36.74
C LYS A 60 -18.51 3.63 36.57
N SER A 61 -17.69 4.63 36.21
CA SER A 61 -18.14 6.03 36.06
C SER A 61 -18.39 6.46 34.60
N LEU A 62 -17.92 5.67 33.63
CA LEU A 62 -18.29 5.86 32.23
C LEU A 62 -19.68 5.28 31.97
N PRO A 63 -20.57 5.95 31.21
CA PRO A 63 -21.85 5.38 30.81
C PRO A 63 -21.59 4.06 30.07
N GLN A 64 -22.13 2.95 30.58
CA GLN A 64 -21.99 1.65 29.94
C GLN A 64 -23.01 1.55 28.81
N SER A 65 -22.55 1.50 27.57
CA SER A 65 -23.42 1.18 26.43
C SER A 65 -23.96 -0.24 26.58
N GLU A 66 -25.29 -0.38 26.56
CA GLU A 66 -26.00 -1.67 26.66
C GLU A 66 -25.89 -2.49 25.36
N TRP A 67 -24.66 -2.89 25.00
CA TRP A 67 -24.37 -3.64 23.76
C TRP A 67 -23.76 -5.02 23.99
N LEU A 68 -23.60 -5.44 25.25
CA LEU A 68 -23.00 -6.73 25.64
C LEU A 68 -23.87 -7.40 26.72
N ALA A 69 -24.93 -8.07 26.26
CA ALA A 69 -25.77 -8.98 27.03
C ALA A 69 -25.99 -10.26 26.21
N ASP A 70 -26.32 -11.37 26.86
CA ASP A 70 -26.32 -12.71 26.26
C ASP A 70 -27.29 -12.86 25.08
N GLY A 71 -26.81 -13.43 23.96
CA GLY A 71 -27.62 -13.70 22.77
C GLY A 71 -26.82 -14.31 21.62
N GLU A 72 -27.51 -14.81 20.60
CA GLU A 72 -26.89 -15.19 19.32
C GLU A 72 -26.37 -13.94 18.58
N GLY A 73 -25.32 -14.12 17.78
CA GLY A 73 -24.60 -13.02 17.10
C GLY A 73 -25.53 -12.08 16.32
N ASN A 74 -25.36 -10.77 16.55
CA ASN A 74 -26.25 -9.69 16.12
C ASN A 74 -26.70 -9.85 14.65
N PRO A 75 -28.01 -9.89 14.34
CA PRO A 75 -28.51 -9.98 12.97
C PRO A 75 -27.95 -8.93 12.01
N ASN A 76 -27.68 -7.71 12.51
CA ASN A 76 -27.10 -6.62 11.73
C ASN A 76 -25.64 -6.89 11.30
N ASN A 77 -24.95 -7.83 11.95
CA ASN A 77 -23.64 -8.33 11.50
C ASN A 77 -23.75 -9.16 10.22
N LYS A 78 -24.94 -9.59 9.76
CA LYS A 78 -25.06 -10.43 8.56
C LYS A 78 -25.19 -9.62 7.27
N ILE A 79 -26.12 -8.67 7.19
CA ILE A 79 -26.30 -7.78 6.03
C ILE A 79 -26.65 -6.37 6.52
N ASP A 80 -25.90 -5.36 6.09
CA ASP A 80 -26.47 -4.19 5.39
C ASP A 80 -25.38 -3.30 4.78
N MET A 81 -25.70 -2.73 3.63
CA MET A 81 -24.98 -1.64 2.96
C MET A 81 -25.76 -0.34 3.28
N PRO A 82 -25.12 0.77 3.67
CA PRO A 82 -25.87 1.94 4.12
C PRO A 82 -26.84 2.49 3.06
N GLU A 83 -28.00 2.97 3.48
CA GLU A 83 -29.09 3.34 2.55
C GLU A 83 -28.71 4.48 1.58
N TYR A 84 -27.82 5.37 2.00
CA TYR A 84 -27.24 6.38 1.10
C TYR A 84 -26.35 5.76 0.02
N VAL A 85 -25.65 4.65 0.30
CA VAL A 85 -24.85 3.92 -0.68
C VAL A 85 -25.75 3.20 -1.67
N LYS A 86 -26.84 2.56 -1.21
CA LYS A 86 -27.88 1.99 -2.10
C LYS A 86 -28.47 3.07 -3.02
N THR A 87 -28.75 4.26 -2.47
CA THR A 87 -29.26 5.43 -3.23
C THR A 87 -28.26 5.95 -4.26
N VAL A 88 -26.97 5.96 -3.93
CA VAL A 88 -25.87 6.34 -4.85
C VAL A 88 -25.69 5.29 -5.95
N LEU A 89 -25.71 4.00 -5.62
CA LEU A 89 -25.62 2.89 -6.59
C LEU A 89 -26.82 2.81 -7.53
N ALA A 90 -28.01 3.23 -7.09
CA ALA A 90 -29.23 3.24 -7.91
C ALA A 90 -29.25 4.32 -9.02
N GLN A 91 -28.23 5.18 -9.11
CA GLN A 91 -28.15 6.20 -10.15
C GLN A 91 -27.77 5.58 -11.51
N PRO A 92 -28.37 6.00 -12.65
CA PRO A 92 -28.13 5.35 -13.96
C PRO A 92 -26.67 5.33 -14.44
N ASN A 93 -25.84 6.26 -13.95
CA ASN A 93 -24.42 6.38 -14.28
C ASN A 93 -23.51 5.92 -13.13
N ALA A 94 -24.05 5.24 -12.11
CA ALA A 94 -23.24 4.71 -11.02
C ALA A 94 -22.29 3.62 -11.53
N PRO A 95 -20.99 3.65 -11.19
CA PRO A 95 -20.07 2.58 -11.53
C PRO A 95 -20.41 1.32 -10.72
N GLN A 96 -21.07 0.36 -11.37
CA GLN A 96 -21.42 -0.95 -10.82
C GLN A 96 -20.58 -2.05 -11.47
N ARG A 97 -20.32 -3.15 -10.76
CA ARG A 97 -19.86 -4.41 -11.35
C ARG A 97 -21.01 -5.02 -12.15
N GLN A 98 -20.79 -5.22 -13.45
CA GLN A 98 -21.53 -6.23 -14.20
C GLN A 98 -21.33 -7.59 -13.51
N ALA A 99 -22.40 -8.25 -13.08
CA ALA A 99 -22.32 -9.57 -12.45
C ALA A 99 -21.58 -10.58 -13.33
N GLU A 100 -20.95 -11.58 -12.71
CA GLU A 100 -20.21 -12.59 -13.48
C GLU A 100 -21.15 -13.46 -14.32
N ASN A 101 -20.72 -13.71 -15.55
CA ASN A 101 -21.35 -14.59 -16.51
C ASN A 101 -20.26 -15.06 -17.50
N GLU A 102 -20.55 -16.09 -18.29
CA GLU A 102 -19.56 -16.71 -19.18
C GLU A 102 -18.87 -15.69 -20.12
N GLU A 103 -19.62 -14.75 -20.70
CA GLU A 103 -19.06 -13.72 -21.59
C GLU A 103 -18.11 -12.79 -20.84
N ARG A 104 -18.50 -12.28 -19.66
CA ARG A 104 -17.67 -11.40 -18.83
C ARG A 104 -16.42 -12.12 -18.31
N THR A 105 -16.58 -13.35 -17.84
CA THR A 105 -15.49 -14.20 -17.35
C THR A 105 -14.48 -14.45 -18.48
N LEU A 106 -14.94 -14.84 -19.67
CA LEU A 106 -14.09 -15.01 -20.85
C LEU A 106 -13.44 -13.68 -21.26
N ARG A 107 -14.17 -12.57 -21.31
CA ARG A 107 -13.64 -11.25 -21.67
C ARG A 107 -12.47 -10.84 -20.78
N ILE A 108 -12.61 -10.95 -19.46
CA ILE A 108 -11.55 -10.58 -18.50
C ILE A 108 -10.37 -11.56 -18.58
N ARG A 109 -10.63 -12.88 -18.54
CA ARG A 109 -9.56 -13.89 -18.61
C ARG A 109 -8.77 -13.78 -19.92
N ASN A 110 -9.44 -13.58 -21.05
CA ASN A 110 -8.79 -13.37 -22.36
C ASN A 110 -8.02 -12.04 -22.41
N ARG A 111 -8.56 -10.94 -21.85
CA ARG A 111 -7.84 -9.64 -21.79
C ARG A 111 -6.55 -9.76 -20.98
N ALA A 112 -6.59 -10.47 -19.85
CA ALA A 112 -5.43 -10.72 -18.99
C ALA A 112 -4.40 -11.65 -19.66
N GLN A 113 -4.84 -12.76 -20.25
CA GLN A 113 -3.96 -13.66 -21.00
C GLN A 113 -3.30 -12.98 -22.21
N GLN A 114 -4.04 -12.15 -22.95
CA GLN A 114 -3.49 -11.43 -24.08
C GLN A 114 -2.47 -10.38 -23.62
N ALA A 115 -2.78 -9.58 -22.59
CA ALA A 115 -1.81 -8.66 -22.00
C ALA A 115 -0.54 -9.36 -21.49
N ALA A 116 -0.66 -10.58 -20.93
CA ALA A 116 0.49 -11.38 -20.52
C ALA A 116 1.33 -11.90 -21.71
N LYS A 117 0.68 -12.29 -22.82
CA LYS A 117 1.38 -12.64 -24.08
C LYS A 117 2.10 -11.43 -24.67
N ASP A 118 1.45 -10.28 -24.72
CA ASP A 118 2.02 -9.04 -25.26
C ASP A 118 3.19 -8.55 -24.38
N ALA A 119 3.05 -8.64 -23.05
CA ALA A 119 4.08 -8.36 -22.06
C ALA A 119 5.33 -9.28 -22.19
N ALA A 120 5.15 -10.53 -22.63
CA ALA A 120 6.23 -11.47 -22.94
C ALA A 120 6.77 -11.34 -24.38
N ALA A 121 5.98 -10.77 -25.30
CA ALA A 121 6.36 -10.52 -26.69
C ALA A 121 7.17 -9.22 -26.84
N LEU A 122 6.99 -8.25 -25.95
CA LEU A 122 7.91 -7.11 -25.77
C LEU A 122 9.32 -7.64 -25.51
N ARG A 123 10.24 -7.36 -26.45
CA ARG A 123 11.66 -7.74 -26.40
C ARG A 123 12.55 -6.49 -26.41
N GLY A 124 13.82 -6.69 -26.06
CA GLY A 124 14.79 -5.64 -25.72
C GLY A 124 14.80 -4.39 -26.62
N MET A 125 14.64 -3.23 -25.97
CA MET A 125 14.82 -1.87 -26.50
C MET A 125 14.01 -1.47 -27.75
N LEU A 126 14.16 -0.22 -28.20
CA LEU A 126 14.25 -0.02 -29.65
C LEU A 126 15.55 -0.71 -30.11
N VAL A 127 15.45 -1.65 -31.04
CA VAL A 127 16.60 -2.33 -31.65
C VAL A 127 16.64 -2.04 -33.14
N GLY A 128 17.82 -1.64 -33.63
CA GLY A 128 18.03 -1.20 -35.01
C GLY A 128 18.67 0.19 -35.08
N GLU A 129 18.62 0.82 -36.26
CA GLU A 129 19.24 2.12 -36.51
C GLU A 129 18.59 3.28 -35.71
N GLU A 130 17.29 3.17 -35.42
CA GLU A 130 16.53 4.21 -34.70
C GLU A 130 17.06 4.43 -33.27
N ASP A 131 17.55 3.38 -32.60
CA ASP A 131 18.12 3.55 -31.26
C ASP A 131 19.55 4.07 -31.28
N LYS A 132 20.34 3.76 -32.31
CA LYS A 132 21.68 4.35 -32.49
C LYS A 132 21.61 5.87 -32.62
N THR A 133 20.53 6.37 -33.24
CA THR A 133 20.24 7.80 -33.42
C THR A 133 19.33 8.38 -32.32
N ALA A 134 18.98 7.60 -31.29
CA ALA A 134 18.07 8.07 -30.25
C ALA A 134 18.67 9.23 -29.45
N TRP A 135 17.86 10.27 -29.27
CA TRP A 135 18.24 11.59 -28.75
C TRP A 135 19.02 11.56 -27.43
N TRP A 136 18.76 10.57 -26.57
CA TRP A 136 19.40 10.43 -25.25
C TRP A 136 20.84 9.93 -25.35
N ARG A 137 21.29 9.41 -26.49
CA ARG A 137 22.71 9.08 -26.73
C ARG A 137 23.55 10.33 -27.02
N THR A 138 22.92 11.44 -27.39
CA THR A 138 23.61 12.70 -27.73
C THR A 138 23.84 13.55 -26.49
N GLN A 139 25.10 13.70 -26.08
CA GLN A 139 25.46 14.72 -25.09
C GLN A 139 25.16 16.11 -25.64
N ARG A 140 24.44 16.92 -24.86
CA ARG A 140 24.25 18.35 -25.10
C ARG A 140 25.31 19.13 -24.32
N GLU A 141 25.86 20.18 -24.91
CA GLU A 141 26.57 21.20 -24.14
C GLU A 141 25.55 22.22 -23.62
N ILE A 142 25.49 22.38 -22.29
CA ILE A 142 24.57 23.27 -21.60
C ILE A 142 25.41 24.12 -20.65
N GLU A 143 25.20 25.44 -20.70
CA GLU A 143 25.95 26.41 -19.88
C GLU A 143 25.51 26.39 -18.40
N LYS A 144 26.31 27.03 -17.54
CA LYS A 144 25.99 27.21 -16.13
C LYS A 144 24.73 28.07 -16.00
N GLY A 145 23.67 27.53 -15.42
CA GLY A 145 22.33 28.13 -15.38
C GLY A 145 21.28 27.34 -16.15
N GLY A 146 21.70 26.35 -16.95
CA GLY A 146 20.82 25.50 -17.73
C GLY A 146 20.46 26.09 -19.10
N ARG A 147 19.35 25.62 -19.67
CA ARG A 147 18.83 26.07 -20.97
C ARG A 147 17.36 26.48 -20.85
N ALA A 148 16.90 27.33 -21.77
CA ALA A 148 15.47 27.61 -21.91
C ALA A 148 14.74 26.37 -22.45
N VAL A 149 13.73 25.89 -21.73
CA VAL A 149 12.80 24.87 -22.22
C VAL A 149 11.76 25.54 -23.11
N THR A 150 11.62 25.08 -24.35
CA THR A 150 10.67 25.61 -25.33
C THR A 150 9.80 24.49 -25.90
N LYS A 151 8.89 24.80 -26.84
CA LYS A 151 8.12 23.78 -27.55
C LYS A 151 9.00 22.96 -28.51
N ASP A 152 9.96 23.62 -29.15
CA ASP A 152 10.81 23.03 -30.19
C ASP A 152 12.09 22.41 -29.61
N ASP A 153 12.51 22.83 -28.41
CA ASP A 153 13.48 22.13 -27.57
C ASP A 153 12.89 21.81 -26.17
N PRO A 154 11.98 20.81 -26.07
CA PRO A 154 11.27 20.47 -24.84
C PRO A 154 12.20 19.87 -23.77
N LEU A 155 11.74 19.85 -22.52
CA LEU A 155 12.48 19.22 -21.41
C LEU A 155 12.70 17.73 -21.71
N THR A 156 13.93 17.26 -21.55
CA THR A 156 14.30 15.86 -21.74
C THR A 156 14.38 15.12 -20.40
N VAL A 157 13.79 13.93 -20.34
CA VAL A 157 13.62 13.16 -19.10
C VAL A 157 14.01 11.71 -19.31
N ILE A 158 14.88 11.19 -18.46
CA ILE A 158 15.15 9.75 -18.32
C ILE A 158 14.35 9.22 -17.13
N VAL A 159 13.65 8.10 -17.32
CA VAL A 159 12.93 7.39 -16.25
C VAL A 159 13.59 6.02 -16.03
N ALA A 160 14.09 5.77 -14.82
CA ALA A 160 14.53 4.44 -14.43
C ALA A 160 13.32 3.64 -13.92
N GLY A 161 13.11 2.42 -14.44
CA GLY A 161 12.02 1.50 -14.08
C GLY A 161 10.78 1.59 -14.98
N GLY A 162 10.34 0.45 -15.50
CA GLY A 162 9.11 0.22 -16.28
C GLY A 162 7.95 -0.36 -15.45
N GLY A 163 8.07 -0.33 -14.12
CA GLY A 163 6.93 -0.52 -13.23
C GLY A 163 5.89 0.60 -13.40
N LEU A 164 4.70 0.40 -12.82
CA LEU A 164 3.56 1.32 -12.99
C LEU A 164 3.89 2.79 -12.70
N ALA A 165 4.69 3.07 -11.67
CA ALA A 165 5.12 4.43 -11.37
C ALA A 165 5.88 5.07 -12.53
N GLY A 166 6.85 4.36 -13.13
CA GLY A 166 7.64 4.86 -14.25
C GLY A 166 6.83 5.02 -15.53
N LEU A 167 5.92 4.09 -15.84
CA LEU A 167 5.00 4.21 -16.97
C LEU A 167 4.05 5.40 -16.83
N VAL A 168 3.48 5.61 -15.63
CA VAL A 168 2.65 6.79 -15.32
C VAL A 168 3.46 8.09 -15.35
N THR A 169 4.71 8.08 -14.86
CA THR A 169 5.63 9.22 -15.00
C THR A 169 5.91 9.54 -16.47
N ALA A 170 6.21 8.54 -17.30
CA ALA A 170 6.48 8.74 -18.71
C ALA A 170 5.25 9.29 -19.45
N ALA A 171 4.05 8.78 -19.14
CA ALA A 171 2.80 9.32 -19.67
C ALA A 171 2.55 10.77 -19.21
N ALA A 172 2.82 11.10 -17.94
CA ALA A 172 2.71 12.46 -17.42
C ALA A 172 3.70 13.43 -18.06
N CYS A 173 4.94 12.98 -18.31
CA CYS A 173 5.94 13.75 -19.06
C CYS A 173 5.48 14.00 -20.50
N HIS A 174 5.02 12.95 -21.20
CA HIS A 174 4.53 13.06 -22.58
C HIS A 174 3.31 14.00 -22.69
N ALA A 175 2.33 13.87 -21.79
CA ALA A 175 1.16 14.74 -21.69
C ALA A 175 1.48 16.21 -21.32
N LYS A 176 2.75 16.51 -20.97
CA LYS A 176 3.28 17.87 -20.80
C LYS A 176 4.25 18.30 -21.90
N GLY A 177 4.31 17.54 -23.01
CA GLY A 177 5.19 17.83 -24.15
C GLY A 177 6.67 17.56 -23.88
N MET A 178 7.02 16.89 -22.78
CA MET A 178 8.40 16.53 -22.46
C MET A 178 8.86 15.34 -23.32
N LYS A 179 10.14 15.32 -23.67
CA LYS A 179 10.75 14.22 -24.41
C LYS A 179 11.29 13.18 -23.43
N VAL A 180 10.63 12.03 -23.33
CA VAL A 180 10.93 11.01 -22.32
C VAL A 180 11.56 9.75 -22.94
N ALA A 181 12.46 9.11 -22.19
CA ALA A 181 12.98 7.77 -22.46
C ALA A 181 12.97 6.97 -21.14
N LEU A 182 12.42 5.77 -21.17
CA LEU A 182 12.25 4.90 -20.01
C LEU A 182 13.15 3.66 -20.13
N PHE A 183 13.79 3.25 -19.04
CA PHE A 183 14.78 2.19 -18.98
C PHE A 183 14.45 1.18 -17.88
N GLU A 184 14.08 -0.05 -18.26
CA GLU A 184 13.71 -1.17 -17.39
C GLU A 184 14.77 -2.29 -17.46
N GLN A 185 15.15 -2.84 -16.30
CA GLN A 185 16.17 -3.89 -16.19
C GLN A 185 15.67 -5.28 -16.63
N ALA A 186 14.38 -5.57 -16.48
CA ALA A 186 13.80 -6.85 -16.89
C ALA A 186 13.87 -7.04 -18.42
N SER A 187 14.16 -8.26 -18.89
CA SER A 187 14.27 -8.59 -20.33
C SER A 187 12.93 -8.91 -21.01
N SER A 188 11.88 -9.10 -20.21
CA SER A 188 10.47 -9.18 -20.60
C SER A 188 9.61 -8.81 -19.39
N TYR A 189 8.35 -8.42 -19.60
CA TYR A 189 7.42 -8.21 -18.49
C TYR A 189 6.79 -9.56 -18.12
N ALA A 190 7.40 -10.26 -17.15
CA ALA A 190 6.80 -11.44 -16.57
C ALA A 190 5.42 -11.10 -15.95
N PRO A 191 4.39 -11.97 -16.08
CA PRO A 191 3.07 -11.77 -15.48
C PRO A 191 3.09 -12.05 -13.96
N TYR A 192 4.00 -11.39 -13.24
CA TYR A 192 4.31 -11.69 -11.85
C TYR A 192 3.45 -10.89 -10.86
N GLY A 193 2.72 -11.62 -10.02
CA GLY A 193 1.79 -11.08 -9.05
C GLY A 193 0.40 -10.85 -9.64
N GLY A 194 -0.63 -11.03 -8.80
CA GLY A 194 -2.02 -10.88 -9.18
C GLY A 194 -2.47 -9.42 -9.44
N PRO A 195 -3.79 -9.19 -9.52
CA PRO A 195 -4.40 -7.89 -9.73
C PRO A 195 -3.98 -6.81 -8.73
N ILE A 196 -4.34 -5.58 -9.07
CA ILE A 196 -4.06 -4.37 -8.28
C ILE A 196 -5.34 -3.58 -8.16
N GLN A 197 -5.70 -3.23 -6.93
CA GLN A 197 -6.75 -2.27 -6.64
C GLN A 197 -6.23 -0.85 -6.91
N ILE A 198 -6.79 -0.16 -7.90
CA ILE A 198 -6.49 1.24 -8.23
C ILE A 198 -7.57 2.11 -7.58
N GLN A 199 -7.19 2.79 -6.48
CA GLN A 199 -8.11 3.62 -5.72
C GLN A 199 -8.46 4.94 -6.45
N SER A 200 -9.58 5.53 -6.04
CA SER A 200 -10.20 6.74 -6.60
C SER A 200 -9.23 7.92 -6.81
N ASN A 201 -8.26 8.11 -5.92
CA ASN A 201 -7.22 9.14 -6.03
C ASN A 201 -6.25 8.88 -7.19
N ALA A 202 -5.79 7.64 -7.36
CA ALA A 202 -4.89 7.23 -8.42
C ALA A 202 -5.59 7.25 -9.79
N LEU A 203 -6.83 6.72 -9.86
CA LEU A 203 -7.66 6.82 -11.07
C LEU A 203 -7.90 8.29 -11.47
N ARG A 204 -8.18 9.19 -10.52
CA ARG A 204 -8.34 10.63 -10.78
C ARG A 204 -7.05 11.28 -11.29
N ALA A 205 -5.89 10.85 -10.80
CA ALA A 205 -4.60 11.31 -11.33
C ALA A 205 -4.38 10.83 -12.77
N ILE A 206 -4.67 9.56 -13.07
CA ILE A 206 -4.56 8.99 -14.42
C ILE A 206 -5.50 9.70 -15.40
N GLN A 207 -6.76 9.94 -15.03
CA GLN A 207 -7.74 10.70 -15.82
C GLN A 207 -7.26 12.11 -16.19
N ARG A 208 -6.39 12.72 -15.38
CA ARG A 208 -5.77 14.03 -15.63
C ARG A 208 -4.47 13.96 -16.43
N ILE A 209 -3.90 12.77 -16.62
CA ILE A 209 -2.69 12.50 -17.40
C ILE A 209 -3.06 12.03 -18.82
N SER A 210 -3.89 10.99 -18.92
CA SER A 210 -4.45 10.48 -20.18
C SER A 210 -5.88 9.99 -19.92
N PRO A 211 -6.91 10.67 -20.46
CA PRO A 211 -8.29 10.20 -20.41
C PRO A 211 -8.46 8.82 -21.05
N GLU A 212 -7.77 8.57 -22.17
CA GLU A 212 -7.79 7.30 -22.90
C GLU A 212 -7.28 6.13 -22.05
N CYS A 213 -6.13 6.30 -21.36
CA CYS A 213 -5.67 5.30 -20.39
C CYS A 213 -6.66 5.08 -19.25
N TYR A 214 -7.33 6.14 -18.77
CA TYR A 214 -8.32 6.03 -17.71
C TYR A 214 -9.58 5.25 -18.17
N GLU A 215 -10.08 5.53 -19.38
CA GLU A 215 -11.24 4.87 -19.97
C GLU A 215 -10.96 3.37 -20.21
N GLU A 216 -9.81 3.02 -20.81
CA GLU A 216 -9.37 1.64 -20.98
C GLU A 216 -9.17 0.91 -19.63
N LEU A 217 -8.63 1.59 -18.59
CA LEU A 217 -8.44 0.99 -17.27
C LEU A 217 -9.76 0.72 -16.53
N VAL A 218 -10.75 1.61 -16.67
CA VAL A 218 -12.08 1.40 -16.08
C VAL A 218 -12.83 0.31 -16.84
N ALA A 219 -12.75 0.29 -18.18
CA ALA A 219 -13.39 -0.73 -19.02
C ALA A 219 -12.79 -2.14 -18.84
N ALA A 220 -11.48 -2.24 -18.60
CA ALA A 220 -10.79 -3.50 -18.32
C ALA A 220 -10.88 -3.94 -16.84
N GLY A 221 -11.34 -3.06 -15.94
CA GLY A 221 -11.36 -3.30 -14.49
C GLY A 221 -12.63 -3.98 -13.98
N THR A 222 -12.52 -4.60 -12.81
CA THR A 222 -13.67 -5.00 -11.99
C THR A 222 -13.92 -3.97 -10.90
N VAL A 223 -15.10 -3.36 -10.90
CA VAL A 223 -15.51 -2.45 -9.82
C VAL A 223 -15.62 -3.25 -8.52
N THR A 224 -15.04 -2.72 -7.46
CA THR A 224 -15.08 -3.31 -6.11
C THR A 224 -15.79 -2.43 -5.08
N ALA A 225 -16.03 -1.16 -5.41
CA ALA A 225 -16.59 -0.21 -4.46
C ALA A 225 -18.11 -0.35 -4.23
N ASP A 226 -18.78 -1.20 -5.02
CA ASP A 226 -20.23 -1.43 -5.09
C ASP A 226 -20.71 -2.69 -4.32
N ARG A 227 -19.80 -3.37 -3.62
CA ARG A 227 -20.06 -4.51 -2.71
C ARG A 227 -19.47 -4.24 -1.33
N VAL A 228 -19.82 -5.07 -0.34
CA VAL A 228 -19.36 -4.89 1.04
C VAL A 228 -17.83 -4.99 1.10
N SER A 229 -17.23 -3.97 1.70
CA SER A 229 -15.81 -3.93 2.07
C SER A 229 -15.66 -3.79 3.59
N GLY A 230 -14.72 -4.50 4.21
CA GLY A 230 -14.56 -4.42 5.67
C GLY A 230 -13.49 -5.30 6.31
N LEU A 231 -13.52 -5.31 7.64
CA LEU A 231 -12.73 -6.19 8.51
C LEU A 231 -13.69 -7.13 9.25
N LYS A 232 -13.33 -8.40 9.33
CA LYS A 232 -13.99 -9.47 10.09
C LYS A 232 -13.08 -9.99 11.18
N ILE A 233 -13.66 -10.66 12.17
CA ILE A 233 -12.93 -11.51 13.10
C ILE A 233 -12.68 -12.85 12.40
N GLY A 234 -11.41 -13.21 12.18
CA GLY A 234 -11.04 -14.34 11.33
C GLY A 234 -11.15 -15.71 11.99
N TYR A 235 -11.28 -15.77 13.32
CA TYR A 235 -11.27 -17.02 14.08
C TYR A 235 -12.04 -16.92 15.40
N ARG A 236 -12.45 -18.07 15.94
CA ARG A 236 -13.11 -18.20 17.25
C ARG A 236 -12.11 -18.66 18.32
N LYS A 237 -11.96 -17.92 19.42
CA LYS A 237 -11.04 -18.26 20.54
C LYS A 237 -11.70 -19.07 21.67
N GLY A 238 -12.43 -20.12 21.30
CA GLY A 238 -13.28 -20.88 22.23
C GLY A 238 -14.40 -20.03 22.86
N ASN A 239 -15.00 -20.49 23.96
CA ASN A 239 -16.11 -19.79 24.63
C ASN A 239 -15.70 -19.11 25.96
N LYS A 240 -14.48 -18.54 26.03
CA LYS A 240 -13.90 -18.02 27.29
C LYS A 240 -14.44 -16.64 27.72
N LEU A 241 -15.20 -15.97 26.84
CA LEU A 241 -15.84 -14.67 27.08
C LEU A 241 -17.24 -14.68 26.45
N ALA A 242 -18.15 -15.51 26.97
CA ALA A 242 -19.60 -15.47 26.72
C ALA A 242 -20.05 -15.31 25.25
N GLY A 243 -19.36 -15.94 24.30
CA GLY A 243 -19.77 -15.95 22.89
C GLY A 243 -19.88 -14.59 22.19
N LEU A 244 -19.12 -13.56 22.58
CA LEU A 244 -19.24 -12.19 22.04
C LEU A 244 -19.08 -12.04 20.51
N TYR A 245 -18.59 -13.06 19.81
CA TYR A 245 -18.47 -13.15 18.36
C TYR A 245 -18.30 -14.62 17.95
N ASP A 246 -18.52 -14.92 16.67
CA ASP A 246 -18.04 -16.15 16.02
C ASP A 246 -17.04 -15.84 14.89
N ALA A 247 -16.43 -16.87 14.31
CA ALA A 247 -15.56 -16.70 13.15
C ALA A 247 -16.37 -16.18 11.94
N GLY A 248 -15.88 -15.13 11.30
CA GLY A 248 -16.52 -14.47 10.16
C GLY A 248 -17.43 -13.29 10.51
N ASP A 249 -17.66 -12.98 11.79
CA ASP A 249 -18.38 -11.76 12.21
C ASP A 249 -17.67 -10.49 11.74
N TRP A 250 -18.41 -9.50 11.24
CA TRP A 250 -17.86 -8.21 10.85
C TRP A 250 -17.51 -7.36 12.07
N LEU A 251 -16.24 -6.94 12.17
CA LEU A 251 -15.77 -5.96 13.15
C LEU A 251 -16.07 -4.53 12.70
N VAL A 252 -15.92 -4.25 11.39
CA VAL A 252 -16.28 -2.97 10.76
C VAL A 252 -16.50 -3.18 9.27
N ARG A 253 -17.49 -2.48 8.70
CA ARG A 253 -17.66 -2.31 7.25
C ARG A 253 -17.34 -0.86 6.89
N PHE A 254 -16.80 -0.63 5.70
CA PHE A 254 -16.49 0.72 5.21
C PHE A 254 -16.97 0.90 3.77
N ASP A 255 -17.59 2.06 3.51
CA ASP A 255 -17.97 2.50 2.18
C ASP A 255 -16.74 3.06 1.43
N THR A 256 -16.62 2.72 0.14
CA THR A 256 -15.56 3.21 -0.75
C THR A 256 -16.10 3.87 -2.02
N ILE A 257 -17.43 4.00 -2.17
CA ILE A 257 -18.10 4.60 -3.33
C ILE A 257 -18.84 5.90 -3.00
N GLY A 258 -19.52 6.01 -1.86
CA GLY A 258 -20.28 7.21 -1.48
C GLY A 258 -19.40 8.46 -1.37
N PRO A 259 -18.44 8.51 -0.42
CA PRO A 259 -17.48 9.61 -0.29
C PRO A 259 -16.64 9.86 -1.55
N ALA A 260 -16.40 8.84 -2.37
CA ALA A 260 -15.67 9.00 -3.62
C ALA A 260 -16.50 9.78 -4.66
N LEU A 261 -17.76 9.39 -4.87
CA LEU A 261 -18.65 10.04 -5.83
C LEU A 261 -19.11 11.42 -5.36
N GLU A 262 -19.33 11.62 -4.05
CA GLU A 262 -19.58 12.94 -3.46
C GLU A 262 -18.39 13.90 -3.70
N ALA A 263 -17.16 13.41 -3.59
CA ALA A 263 -15.95 14.16 -3.91
C ALA A 263 -15.65 14.31 -5.43
N GLY A 264 -16.53 13.80 -6.30
CA GLY A 264 -16.32 13.83 -7.76
C GLY A 264 -15.11 13.00 -8.22
N LEU A 265 -14.82 11.89 -7.51
CA LEU A 265 -13.77 10.94 -7.80
C LEU A 265 -14.36 9.64 -8.40
N PRO A 266 -13.64 8.95 -9.30
CA PRO A 266 -14.07 7.67 -9.85
C PRO A 266 -14.08 6.57 -8.77
N ALA A 267 -14.95 5.57 -8.91
CA ALA A 267 -14.98 4.41 -8.02
C ALA A 267 -13.75 3.51 -8.19
N THR A 268 -13.39 2.80 -7.13
CA THR A 268 -12.21 1.93 -7.08
C THR A 268 -12.40 0.66 -7.94
N VAL A 269 -11.42 0.36 -8.79
CA VAL A 269 -11.39 -0.84 -9.66
C VAL A 269 -10.20 -1.73 -9.35
N VAL A 270 -10.34 -3.03 -9.61
CA VAL A 270 -9.25 -4.01 -9.60
C VAL A 270 -8.93 -4.44 -11.03
N VAL A 271 -7.64 -4.41 -11.40
CA VAL A 271 -7.15 -4.72 -12.77
C VAL A 271 -5.90 -5.60 -12.70
N ASP A 272 -5.76 -6.58 -13.59
CA ASP A 272 -4.54 -7.39 -13.73
C ASP A 272 -3.31 -6.51 -14.05
N ARG A 273 -2.20 -6.72 -13.33
CA ARG A 273 -0.96 -5.93 -13.49
C ARG A 273 -0.47 -5.81 -14.95
N PRO A 274 -0.41 -6.89 -15.77
CA PRO A 274 0.02 -6.78 -17.16
C PRO A 274 -0.92 -5.95 -18.03
N VAL A 275 -2.23 -5.97 -17.75
CA VAL A 275 -3.24 -5.18 -18.48
C VAL A 275 -3.00 -3.69 -18.23
N ILE A 276 -2.76 -3.29 -16.97
CA ILE A 276 -2.42 -1.90 -16.62
C ILE A 276 -1.14 -1.46 -17.36
N GLN A 277 -0.08 -2.29 -17.34
CA GLN A 277 1.18 -1.97 -18.01
C GLN A 277 0.99 -1.82 -19.53
N GLN A 278 0.23 -2.74 -20.16
CA GLN A 278 -0.05 -2.68 -21.59
C GLN A 278 -0.84 -1.41 -21.97
N ILE A 279 -1.84 -1.02 -21.19
CA ILE A 279 -2.62 0.20 -21.46
C ILE A 279 -1.71 1.43 -21.48
N PHE A 280 -0.82 1.58 -20.49
CA PHE A 280 0.13 2.70 -20.50
C PHE A 280 1.16 2.63 -21.62
N VAL A 281 1.64 1.44 -21.99
CA VAL A 281 2.58 1.29 -23.12
C VAL A 281 1.93 1.63 -24.47
N LYS A 282 0.65 1.29 -24.66
CA LYS A 282 -0.07 1.48 -25.93
C LYS A 282 -0.77 2.84 -26.08
N HIS A 283 -1.23 3.44 -24.98
CA HIS A 283 -2.08 4.65 -24.98
C HIS A 283 -1.52 5.80 -24.12
N GLY A 284 -0.47 5.56 -23.33
CA GLY A 284 0.09 6.57 -22.42
C GLY A 284 1.30 7.31 -22.98
N ILE A 285 2.05 6.68 -23.90
CA ILE A 285 3.35 7.15 -24.39
C ILE A 285 3.54 6.77 -25.87
N PRO A 286 4.38 7.50 -26.63
CA PRO A 286 4.72 7.12 -28.00
C PRO A 286 5.55 5.84 -28.07
N ASP A 287 5.46 5.16 -29.21
CA ASP A 287 6.36 4.05 -29.57
C ASP A 287 7.83 4.45 -29.39
N GLY A 288 8.65 3.48 -28.97
CA GLY A 288 10.07 3.68 -28.72
C GLY A 288 10.44 4.48 -27.46
N THR A 289 9.46 4.89 -26.64
CA THR A 289 9.71 5.49 -25.31
C THR A 289 10.40 4.48 -24.37
N VAL A 290 9.93 3.23 -24.34
CA VAL A 290 10.36 2.20 -23.39
C VAL A 290 11.54 1.38 -23.93
N ARG A 291 12.52 1.12 -23.07
CA ARG A 291 13.62 0.19 -23.28
C ARG A 291 13.64 -0.84 -22.15
N ILE A 292 13.62 -2.11 -22.52
CA ILE A 292 13.73 -3.24 -21.59
C ILE A 292 15.08 -3.95 -21.79
N ALA A 293 15.54 -4.74 -20.82
CA ALA A 293 16.91 -5.22 -20.68
C ALA A 293 17.95 -4.07 -20.61
N SER A 294 17.57 -2.93 -20.04
CA SER A 294 18.37 -1.70 -19.98
C SER A 294 18.37 -1.15 -18.56
N ARG A 295 19.24 -1.69 -17.70
CA ARG A 295 19.41 -1.24 -16.32
C ARG A 295 20.27 0.02 -16.25
N ILE A 296 19.77 1.07 -15.61
CA ILE A 296 20.60 2.21 -15.16
C ILE A 296 21.31 1.79 -13.85
N GLN A 297 22.63 1.72 -13.89
CA GLN A 297 23.48 1.24 -12.80
C GLN A 297 23.98 2.38 -11.91
N SER A 298 24.19 3.58 -12.46
CA SER A 298 24.52 4.79 -11.73
C SER A 298 24.18 6.05 -12.54
N TYR A 299 24.39 7.23 -11.96
CA TYR A 299 24.28 8.50 -12.68
C TYR A 299 25.28 9.53 -12.16
N LYS A 300 25.56 10.55 -12.98
CA LYS A 300 26.26 11.77 -12.61
C LYS A 300 25.38 12.98 -12.87
N ASP A 301 25.00 13.69 -11.81
CA ASP A 301 24.48 15.05 -11.91
C ASP A 301 25.61 15.98 -12.42
N LEU A 302 25.32 16.81 -13.43
CA LEU A 302 26.28 17.79 -13.96
C LEU A 302 26.21 19.14 -13.22
N GLY A 303 25.20 19.36 -12.39
CA GLY A 303 25.02 20.54 -11.55
C GLY A 303 24.72 21.81 -12.34
N ASP A 304 24.32 22.87 -11.64
CA ASP A 304 24.02 24.20 -12.21
C ASP A 304 23.01 24.17 -13.38
N GLY A 305 22.04 23.25 -13.37
CA GLY A 305 21.03 23.11 -14.44
C GLY A 305 21.52 22.44 -15.72
N ARG A 306 22.76 21.89 -15.75
CA ARG A 306 23.37 21.28 -16.95
C ARG A 306 22.92 19.85 -17.24
N GLY A 307 21.93 19.34 -16.51
CA GLY A 307 21.37 18.01 -16.69
C GLY A 307 22.17 16.88 -16.02
N VAL A 308 21.97 15.67 -16.53
CA VAL A 308 22.39 14.41 -15.90
C VAL A 308 22.87 13.41 -16.94
N VAL A 309 23.88 12.63 -16.58
CA VAL A 309 24.37 11.47 -17.34
C VAL A 309 24.04 10.20 -16.56
N ALA A 310 23.02 9.46 -16.99
CA ALA A 310 22.79 8.10 -16.53
C ALA A 310 23.78 7.14 -17.20
N ILE A 311 24.23 6.12 -16.46
CA ILE A 311 25.18 5.11 -16.91
C ILE A 311 24.50 3.74 -16.75
N LEU A 312 24.39 3.02 -17.86
CA LEU A 312 23.77 1.70 -17.90
C LEU A 312 24.77 0.61 -17.48
N GLU A 313 24.26 -0.57 -17.17
CA GLU A 313 25.06 -1.74 -16.73
C GLU A 313 26.02 -2.28 -17.80
N ASP A 314 25.76 -2.01 -19.08
CA ASP A 314 26.66 -2.27 -20.22
C ASP A 314 27.72 -1.17 -20.44
N GLY A 315 27.68 -0.08 -19.66
CA GLY A 315 28.50 1.12 -19.84
C GLY A 315 27.95 2.15 -20.84
N THR A 316 26.80 1.91 -21.48
CA THR A 316 26.12 2.91 -22.31
C THR A 316 25.77 4.14 -21.48
N LYS A 317 25.96 5.33 -22.04
CA LYS A 317 25.59 6.61 -21.42
C LYS A 317 24.28 7.13 -22.00
N ALA A 318 23.43 7.65 -21.12
CA ALA A 318 22.20 8.34 -21.47
C ALA A 318 22.16 9.74 -20.86
N TYR A 319 21.83 10.73 -21.68
CA TYR A 319 21.92 12.16 -21.40
C TYR A 319 20.53 12.78 -21.41
N ALA A 320 20.20 13.55 -20.38
CA ALA A 320 18.96 14.32 -20.29
C ALA A 320 19.08 15.51 -19.33
N ASP A 321 18.06 16.37 -19.27
CA ASP A 321 17.98 17.45 -18.29
C ASP A 321 17.58 16.92 -16.89
N VAL A 322 16.77 15.85 -16.84
CA VAL A 322 16.23 15.26 -15.60
C VAL A 322 16.28 13.74 -15.62
N LEU A 323 16.57 13.13 -14.46
CA LEU A 323 16.47 11.70 -14.20
C LEU A 323 15.44 11.45 -13.08
N VAL A 324 14.48 10.55 -13.32
CA VAL A 324 13.48 10.13 -12.32
C VAL A 324 13.73 8.67 -11.93
N GLY A 325 13.98 8.43 -10.64
CA GLY A 325 14.09 7.09 -10.06
C GLY A 325 12.72 6.49 -9.74
N ALA A 326 12.15 5.74 -10.68
CA ALA A 326 10.91 4.97 -10.51
C ALA A 326 11.18 3.44 -10.47
N ASP A 327 12.43 3.05 -10.23
CA ASP A 327 12.98 1.68 -10.18
C ASP A 327 12.61 0.92 -8.89
N GLY A 328 11.38 1.16 -8.42
CA GLY A 328 10.67 0.42 -7.39
C GLY A 328 11.27 0.51 -5.98
N VAL A 329 10.82 -0.40 -5.11
CA VAL A 329 11.32 -0.51 -3.72
C VAL A 329 12.82 -0.72 -3.67
N TRP A 330 13.39 -1.31 -4.72
CA TRP A 330 14.78 -1.72 -4.86
C TRP A 330 15.76 -0.61 -5.20
N SER A 331 15.23 0.49 -5.73
CA SER A 331 15.91 1.59 -6.41
C SER A 331 17.43 1.66 -6.26
N GLN A 332 18.12 1.43 -7.38
CA GLN A 332 19.53 1.70 -7.55
C GLN A 332 19.77 3.22 -7.58
N ILE A 333 18.86 4.00 -8.19
CA ILE A 333 18.92 5.47 -8.18
C ILE A 333 18.96 6.02 -6.74
N ARG A 334 18.16 5.45 -5.83
CA ARG A 334 18.15 5.83 -4.40
C ARG A 334 19.43 5.44 -3.66
N LYS A 335 20.11 4.35 -4.05
CA LYS A 335 21.45 4.04 -3.50
C LYS A 335 22.47 5.09 -3.92
N CYS A 336 22.47 5.49 -5.20
CA CYS A 336 23.35 6.54 -5.69
C CYS A 336 23.06 7.90 -5.01
N LEU A 337 21.79 8.31 -4.94
CA LEU A 337 21.39 9.61 -4.36
C LEU A 337 21.84 9.80 -2.90
N HIS A 338 21.87 8.73 -2.10
CA HIS A 338 22.27 8.80 -0.69
C HIS A 338 23.63 8.12 -0.39
N ASN A 339 24.42 7.78 -1.41
CA ASN A 339 25.72 7.07 -1.30
C ASN A 339 25.66 5.80 -0.43
N LEU A 340 24.66 4.95 -0.67
CA LEU A 340 24.42 3.75 0.14
C LEU A 340 25.26 2.55 -0.32
N GLY A 341 25.87 1.87 0.64
CA GLY A 341 26.67 0.67 0.39
C GLY A 341 25.87 -0.55 -0.08
N GLU A 342 26.58 -1.58 -0.53
CA GLU A 342 25.98 -2.86 -0.89
C GLU A 342 25.25 -3.48 0.31
N GLY A 343 24.07 -4.05 0.06
CA GLY A 343 23.12 -4.45 1.11
C GLY A 343 22.03 -3.40 1.42
N ALA A 344 22.19 -2.12 1.07
CA ALA A 344 21.12 -1.12 1.18
C ALA A 344 19.99 -1.27 0.14
N GLY A 345 19.96 -2.39 -0.60
CA GLY A 345 18.83 -2.86 -1.40
C GLY A 345 18.20 -4.08 -0.74
N GLY A 346 17.08 -3.91 -0.02
CA GLY A 346 16.30 -5.00 0.57
C GLY A 346 14.97 -5.23 -0.14
N PHE A 347 14.43 -6.44 0.01
CA PHE A 347 13.10 -6.85 -0.48
C PHE A 347 11.99 -6.00 0.15
N ALA A 348 10.82 -5.87 -0.50
CA ALA A 348 9.61 -5.25 0.06
C ALA A 348 8.39 -5.39 -0.87
N ALA A 349 7.19 -5.65 -0.33
CA ALA A 349 5.90 -5.28 -0.93
C ALA A 349 4.71 -5.50 0.03
N SER A 350 4.17 -4.39 0.57
CA SER A 350 2.88 -4.20 1.28
C SER A 350 2.71 -4.68 2.75
N GLY A 351 2.73 -3.74 3.70
CA GLY A 351 1.45 -3.33 4.33
C GLY A 351 1.03 -3.91 5.70
N ALA A 352 1.77 -3.61 6.78
CA ALA A 352 1.19 -3.49 8.13
C ALA A 352 2.05 -2.64 9.08
N ALA A 353 1.53 -1.52 9.56
CA ALA A 353 2.18 -0.66 10.54
C ALA A 353 1.94 -1.16 11.99
N GLY A 354 2.47 -2.33 12.35
CA GLY A 354 2.20 -2.97 13.65
C GLY A 354 3.23 -4.01 14.10
N GLY A 355 4.49 -3.86 13.68
CA GLY A 355 5.44 -4.98 13.58
C GLY A 355 6.13 -5.53 14.83
N ALA A 356 6.00 -4.93 16.01
CA ALA A 356 6.71 -5.43 17.21
C ALA A 356 6.08 -6.72 17.76
N ILE A 357 6.90 -7.70 18.13
CA ILE A 357 6.50 -8.95 18.81
C ILE A 357 6.29 -8.70 20.32
N ASP A 358 7.13 -7.86 20.93
CA ASP A 358 7.05 -7.47 22.35
C ASP A 358 7.54 -6.02 22.59
N ASP A 359 7.44 -5.52 23.82
CA ASP A 359 7.87 -4.16 24.19
C ASP A 359 9.38 -3.91 24.08
N ALA A 360 10.23 -4.92 24.22
CA ALA A 360 11.67 -4.79 24.05
C ALA A 360 12.01 -4.64 22.56
N GLU A 361 11.37 -5.42 21.70
CA GLU A 361 11.44 -5.25 20.26
C GLU A 361 10.81 -3.92 19.82
N ALA A 362 9.68 -3.50 20.37
CA ALA A 362 9.09 -2.18 20.07
C ALA A 362 10.07 -1.03 20.36
N ARG A 363 10.78 -1.11 21.50
CA ARG A 363 11.81 -0.12 21.90
C ARG A 363 13.10 -0.25 21.09
N LYS A 364 13.45 -1.44 20.59
CA LYS A 364 14.53 -1.67 19.61
C LYS A 364 14.16 -1.04 18.26
N LEU A 365 13.02 -1.41 17.70
CA LEU A 365 12.49 -0.95 16.41
C LEU A 365 12.29 0.58 16.38
N ALA A 366 11.91 1.22 17.49
CA ALA A 366 11.84 2.67 17.59
C ALA A 366 13.23 3.34 17.44
N LYS A 367 14.26 2.80 18.12
CA LYS A 367 15.65 3.28 17.99
C LYS A 367 16.23 2.97 16.62
N GLU A 368 15.95 1.78 16.09
CA GLU A 368 16.37 1.37 14.76
C GLU A 368 15.71 2.22 13.67
N THR A 369 14.45 2.64 13.82
CA THR A 369 13.78 3.51 12.83
C THR A 369 14.55 4.82 12.60
N ILE A 370 15.12 5.42 13.66
CA ILE A 370 15.96 6.63 13.55
C ILE A 370 17.26 6.33 12.79
N ARG A 371 17.93 5.21 13.11
CA ARG A 371 19.16 4.78 12.42
C ARG A 371 18.90 4.37 10.96
N ILE A 372 17.80 3.66 10.71
CA ILE A 372 17.34 3.20 9.39
C ILE A 372 17.03 4.41 8.49
N ALA A 373 16.38 5.45 9.00
CA ALA A 373 16.19 6.71 8.28
C ALA A 373 17.54 7.35 7.90
N SER A 374 18.51 7.42 8.83
CA SER A 374 19.86 7.94 8.53
C SER A 374 20.72 7.09 7.58
N GLN A 375 20.31 5.85 7.29
CA GLN A 375 21.03 4.92 6.40
C GLN A 375 20.19 4.47 5.18
N ALA A 376 19.00 5.07 4.98
CA ALA A 376 18.03 4.72 3.93
C ALA A 376 17.70 3.21 3.80
N SER A 377 17.87 2.47 4.89
CA SER A 377 17.60 1.04 4.97
C SER A 377 16.09 0.73 4.89
N ARG A 378 15.75 -0.52 4.61
CA ARG A 378 14.37 -1.03 4.75
C ARG A 378 14.23 -1.78 6.06
N ARG A 379 13.01 -1.75 6.61
CA ARG A 379 12.63 -2.38 7.87
C ARG A 379 11.67 -3.52 7.60
N TYR A 380 11.96 -4.72 8.12
CA TYR A 380 11.01 -5.83 8.10
C TYR A 380 9.77 -5.46 8.92
N SER A 381 8.58 -5.78 8.41
CA SER A 381 7.30 -5.43 9.05
C SER A 381 6.92 -6.35 10.21
N GLY A 382 7.65 -7.44 10.41
CA GLY A 382 7.29 -8.52 11.33
C GLY A 382 6.39 -9.60 10.70
N PHE A 383 6.05 -9.49 9.41
CA PHE A 383 5.14 -10.42 8.72
C PHE A 383 5.72 -10.97 7.41
N THR A 384 5.41 -12.23 7.15
CA THR A 384 5.54 -12.90 5.86
C THR A 384 4.17 -12.98 5.20
N CYS A 385 4.13 -12.82 3.87
CA CYS A 385 2.93 -12.93 3.06
C CYS A 385 3.03 -14.13 2.12
N TYR A 386 2.04 -15.02 2.18
CA TYR A 386 1.70 -15.94 1.09
C TYR A 386 0.60 -15.26 0.26
N ALA A 387 0.66 -15.35 -1.06
CA ALA A 387 -0.37 -14.76 -1.92
C ALA A 387 -0.57 -15.58 -3.21
N ALA A 388 -1.82 -15.63 -3.68
CA ALA A 388 -2.19 -16.21 -4.96
C ALA A 388 -3.40 -15.49 -5.58
N LEU A 389 -3.76 -15.90 -6.80
CA LEU A 389 -5.00 -15.55 -7.47
C LEU A 389 -5.73 -16.87 -7.74
N ALA A 390 -6.65 -17.25 -6.86
CA ALA A 390 -7.40 -18.49 -6.99
C ALA A 390 -8.29 -18.42 -8.26
N PRO A 391 -8.22 -19.40 -9.19
CA PRO A 391 -9.06 -19.46 -10.40
C PRO A 391 -10.50 -19.90 -10.11
N HIS A 392 -11.07 -19.42 -9.01
CA HIS A 392 -12.28 -19.91 -8.37
C HIS A 392 -13.28 -18.78 -8.07
N ARG A 393 -14.57 -19.11 -8.23
CA ARG A 393 -15.69 -18.23 -7.91
C ARG A 393 -16.00 -18.31 -6.42
N ALA A 394 -15.40 -17.43 -5.65
CA ALA A 394 -15.56 -17.35 -4.20
C ALA A 394 -17.04 -17.33 -3.77
N SER A 395 -17.36 -18.05 -2.69
CA SER A 395 -18.73 -18.28 -2.19
C SER A 395 -19.56 -17.01 -1.96
N ASN A 396 -18.90 -15.89 -1.62
CA ASN A 396 -19.51 -14.59 -1.31
C ASN A 396 -19.21 -13.48 -2.35
N ILE A 397 -18.73 -13.81 -3.56
CA ILE A 397 -18.26 -12.84 -4.57
C ILE A 397 -19.31 -11.80 -5.02
N GLU A 398 -20.61 -12.11 -4.85
CA GLU A 398 -21.71 -11.18 -5.16
C GLU A 398 -21.99 -10.18 -4.02
N ASP A 399 -21.63 -10.52 -2.78
CA ASP A 399 -21.89 -9.69 -1.58
C ASP A 399 -20.66 -8.91 -1.12
N VAL A 400 -19.47 -9.50 -1.26
CA VAL A 400 -18.21 -9.01 -0.68
C VAL A 400 -17.16 -8.83 -1.76
N SER A 401 -16.68 -7.61 -1.91
CA SER A 401 -15.57 -7.27 -2.82
C SER A 401 -14.21 -7.28 -2.13
N TYR A 402 -14.16 -6.97 -0.83
CA TYR A 402 -12.93 -6.89 -0.05
C TYR A 402 -13.16 -7.26 1.42
N GLN A 403 -12.37 -8.20 1.96
CA GLN A 403 -12.44 -8.53 3.39
C GLN A 403 -11.06 -8.87 3.97
N ILE A 404 -10.86 -8.49 5.25
CA ILE A 404 -9.74 -8.97 6.07
C ILE A 404 -10.29 -9.79 7.23
N LEU A 405 -9.93 -11.08 7.28
CA LEU A 405 -10.14 -11.99 8.40
C LEU A 405 -9.02 -11.77 9.42
N LEU A 406 -9.28 -11.04 10.50
CA LEU A 406 -8.29 -10.65 11.50
C LEU A 406 -8.02 -11.79 12.50
N GLY A 407 -6.74 -12.14 12.68
CA GLY A 407 -6.29 -13.11 13.69
C GLY A 407 -5.31 -12.53 14.70
N ASP A 408 -5.02 -13.33 15.73
CA ASP A 408 -3.87 -13.11 16.61
C ASP A 408 -2.60 -13.54 15.86
N LYS A 409 -1.61 -12.64 15.75
CA LYS A 409 -0.34 -12.82 15.00
C LYS A 409 -0.45 -13.10 13.49
N LYS A 410 -1.62 -13.38 12.92
CA LYS A 410 -1.82 -13.60 11.47
C LYS A 410 -3.16 -13.08 10.99
N TYR A 411 -3.33 -12.84 9.70
CA TYR A 411 -4.60 -12.42 9.10
C TYR A 411 -4.68 -12.81 7.63
N PHE A 412 -5.89 -12.94 7.11
CA PHE A 412 -6.15 -13.35 5.74
C PHE A 412 -6.95 -12.28 4.99
N VAL A 413 -6.42 -11.75 3.91
CA VAL A 413 -7.04 -10.72 3.06
C VAL A 413 -7.58 -11.37 1.79
N SER A 414 -8.77 -10.97 1.35
CA SER A 414 -9.35 -11.38 0.07
C SER A 414 -9.93 -10.19 -0.68
N THR A 415 -9.79 -10.18 -2.00
CA THR A 415 -10.39 -9.20 -2.91
C THR A 415 -10.82 -9.85 -4.22
N ASP A 416 -11.93 -9.38 -4.77
CA ASP A 416 -12.41 -9.74 -6.11
C ASP A 416 -11.34 -9.37 -7.16
N GLY A 417 -10.85 -10.38 -7.89
CA GLY A 417 -9.83 -10.24 -8.94
C GLY A 417 -10.40 -10.20 -10.35
N GLY A 418 -11.72 -10.29 -10.51
CA GLY A 418 -12.43 -10.22 -11.78
C GLY A 418 -12.32 -11.46 -12.66
N GLY A 419 -13.42 -11.81 -13.33
CA GLY A 419 -13.54 -12.99 -14.18
C GLY A 419 -13.56 -14.27 -13.35
N GLU A 420 -14.31 -14.29 -12.25
CA GLU A 420 -14.43 -15.42 -11.32
C GLU A 420 -13.06 -15.91 -10.83
N ARG A 421 -12.22 -14.95 -10.38
CA ARG A 421 -10.93 -15.21 -9.75
C ARG A 421 -10.86 -14.39 -8.47
N GLN A 422 -10.45 -15.01 -7.37
CA GLN A 422 -10.35 -14.32 -6.08
C GLN A 422 -8.88 -14.17 -5.70
N GLN A 423 -8.41 -12.94 -5.57
CA GLN A 423 -7.05 -12.66 -5.09
C GLN A 423 -7.04 -12.73 -3.56
N TRP A 424 -6.02 -13.37 -2.99
CA TRP A 424 -5.89 -13.47 -1.55
C TRP A 424 -4.44 -13.35 -1.07
N PHE A 425 -4.31 -12.98 0.19
CA PHE A 425 -3.04 -12.83 0.90
C PHE A 425 -3.19 -13.39 2.32
N ALA A 426 -2.38 -14.38 2.69
CA ALA A 426 -2.25 -14.85 4.07
C ALA A 426 -0.98 -14.24 4.68
N LEU A 427 -1.15 -13.40 5.70
CA LEU A 427 -0.05 -12.67 6.33
C LEU A 427 0.18 -13.23 7.74
N ILE A 428 1.35 -13.84 7.95
CA ILE A 428 1.73 -14.57 9.17
C ILE A 428 2.93 -13.88 9.82
N ARG A 429 2.87 -13.61 11.13
CA ARG A 429 3.98 -13.03 11.89
C ARG A 429 5.03 -14.10 12.20
N GLU A 430 6.17 -14.00 11.53
CA GLU A 430 7.34 -14.85 11.75
C GLU A 430 8.65 -14.07 11.50
N PRO A 431 9.83 -14.60 11.86
CA PRO A 431 11.11 -13.99 11.50
C PRO A 431 11.34 -13.95 9.98
N ALA A 432 12.02 -12.90 9.49
CA ALA A 432 12.44 -12.82 8.09
C ALA A 432 13.58 -13.82 7.76
N GLY A 433 13.71 -14.15 6.48
CA GLY A 433 14.69 -15.10 5.94
C GLY A 433 14.17 -16.54 5.84
N GLY A 434 12.89 -16.78 6.12
CA GLY A 434 12.27 -18.10 6.02
C GLY A 434 12.10 -18.60 4.58
N THR A 435 12.08 -19.92 4.42
CA THR A 435 11.74 -20.63 3.17
C THR A 435 10.83 -21.79 3.52
N ASP A 436 9.82 -22.04 2.70
CA ASP A 436 9.09 -23.32 2.75
C ASP A 436 9.99 -24.45 2.20
N PRO A 437 9.73 -25.71 2.54
CA PRO A 437 10.32 -26.84 1.81
C PRO A 437 9.97 -26.82 0.32
N GLU A 438 10.85 -27.36 -0.51
CA GLU A 438 10.49 -27.72 -1.89
C GLU A 438 9.59 -28.97 -1.89
N PRO A 439 8.66 -29.12 -2.86
CA PRO A 439 7.80 -30.29 -2.96
C PRO A 439 8.56 -31.62 -3.02
N SER A 440 8.13 -32.61 -2.23
CA SER A 440 8.70 -33.95 -2.19
C SER A 440 7.66 -35.05 -2.53
N ALA A 441 8.06 -36.32 -2.47
CA ALA A 441 7.12 -37.43 -2.64
C ALA A 441 6.21 -37.62 -1.40
N GLU A 442 6.67 -37.16 -0.24
CA GLU A 442 6.00 -37.26 1.07
C GLU A 442 5.09 -36.06 1.35
N ASP A 443 5.48 -34.85 0.94
CA ASP A 443 4.64 -33.65 0.90
C ASP A 443 4.80 -32.94 -0.44
N PRO A 444 3.95 -33.25 -1.44
CA PRO A 444 4.00 -32.58 -2.74
C PRO A 444 3.39 -31.17 -2.72
N THR A 445 2.83 -30.73 -1.58
CA THR A 445 2.22 -29.39 -1.46
C THR A 445 2.60 -28.67 -0.17
N PRO A 446 3.90 -28.43 0.12
CA PRO A 446 4.34 -27.95 1.43
C PRO A 446 3.76 -26.60 1.85
N LYS A 447 3.55 -25.65 0.92
CA LYS A 447 2.91 -24.36 1.22
C LYS A 447 1.43 -24.52 1.53
N LEU A 448 0.70 -25.33 0.77
CA LEU A 448 -0.70 -25.67 1.09
C LEU A 448 -0.80 -26.46 2.41
N THR A 449 0.09 -27.43 2.65
CA THR A 449 0.17 -28.24 3.86
C THR A 449 0.47 -27.38 5.10
N ARG A 450 1.25 -26.30 4.95
CA ARG A 450 1.41 -25.27 5.99
C ARG A 450 0.12 -24.45 6.15
N LEU A 451 -0.39 -23.86 5.07
CA LEU A 451 -1.51 -22.92 5.12
C LEU A 451 -2.81 -23.55 5.65
N ARG A 452 -3.09 -24.82 5.32
CA ARG A 452 -4.21 -25.60 5.89
C ARG A 452 -4.14 -25.71 7.42
N LYS A 453 -2.94 -25.78 8.00
CA LYS A 453 -2.72 -25.82 9.46
C LYS A 453 -2.80 -24.43 10.10
N GLU A 454 -2.39 -23.40 9.37
CA GLU A 454 -2.42 -22.02 9.85
C GLU A 454 -3.83 -21.41 9.82
N PHE A 455 -4.70 -21.84 8.91
CA PHE A 455 -6.07 -21.34 8.75
C PHE A 455 -7.13 -22.44 8.97
N ALA A 456 -6.79 -23.44 9.79
CA ALA A 456 -7.64 -24.58 10.16
C ALA A 456 -9.01 -24.14 10.72
N SER A 457 -10.09 -24.67 10.15
CA SER A 457 -11.47 -24.24 10.40
C SER A 457 -12.16 -25.05 11.50
N LEU A 458 -13.44 -24.74 11.73
CA LEU A 458 -14.29 -25.42 12.71
C LEU A 458 -14.27 -26.95 12.51
N GLY A 459 -14.03 -27.70 13.59
CA GLY A 459 -14.05 -29.17 13.59
C GLY A 459 -12.81 -29.86 13.03
N SER A 460 -11.83 -29.14 12.45
CA SER A 460 -10.55 -29.74 12.00
C SER A 460 -9.49 -29.84 13.11
N GLY A 461 -9.86 -29.57 14.36
CA GLY A 461 -8.96 -29.46 15.52
C GLY A 461 -8.42 -28.05 15.79
N GLY A 462 -8.71 -27.09 14.91
CA GLY A 462 -8.19 -25.72 14.97
C GLY A 462 -6.71 -25.60 14.57
N ASP A 463 -6.19 -24.37 14.65
CA ASP A 463 -4.77 -24.09 14.41
C ASP A 463 -3.88 -24.47 15.60
N GLN A 464 -2.56 -24.20 15.51
CA GLN A 464 -1.58 -24.52 16.55
C GLN A 464 -1.89 -23.95 17.95
N ASP A 465 -2.70 -22.88 18.04
CA ASP A 465 -3.09 -22.20 19.27
C ASP A 465 -4.51 -22.63 19.72
N GLY A 466 -5.14 -23.58 18.99
CA GLY A 466 -6.50 -24.09 19.23
C GLY A 466 -7.61 -23.18 18.71
N ASN A 467 -7.32 -22.34 17.71
CA ASN A 467 -8.29 -21.41 17.12
C ASN A 467 -9.00 -22.04 15.92
N GLU A 468 -10.32 -21.89 15.82
CA GLU A 468 -11.10 -22.33 14.65
C GLU A 468 -11.35 -21.12 13.71
N TRP A 469 -10.83 -21.17 12.48
CA TRP A 469 -10.90 -20.07 11.51
C TRP A 469 -12.19 -20.06 10.66
N ASP A 470 -12.54 -18.88 10.13
CA ASP A 470 -13.58 -18.69 9.10
C ASP A 470 -13.22 -19.57 7.88
N PRO A 471 -14.10 -20.52 7.46
CA PRO A 471 -13.79 -21.48 6.41
C PRO A 471 -13.51 -20.83 5.04
N PHE A 472 -13.90 -19.57 4.84
CA PHE A 472 -13.55 -18.80 3.64
C PHE A 472 -12.04 -18.68 3.41
N ALA A 473 -11.22 -18.69 4.48
CA ALA A 473 -9.77 -18.72 4.33
C ALA A 473 -9.32 -20.03 3.63
N LEU A 474 -9.83 -21.17 4.08
CA LEU A 474 -9.53 -22.47 3.48
C LEU A 474 -10.10 -22.60 2.07
N GLU A 475 -11.31 -22.10 1.81
CA GLU A 475 -11.93 -22.12 0.47
C GLU A 475 -10.96 -21.61 -0.61
N LEU A 476 -10.29 -20.49 -0.37
CA LEU A 476 -9.36 -19.91 -1.34
C LEU A 476 -7.97 -20.55 -1.32
N ILE A 477 -7.53 -21.10 -0.18
CA ILE A 477 -6.28 -21.87 -0.08
C ILE A 477 -6.42 -23.17 -0.87
N GLU A 478 -7.51 -23.92 -0.69
CA GLU A 478 -7.77 -25.19 -1.37
C GLU A 478 -8.08 -25.01 -2.86
N ALA A 479 -8.66 -23.88 -3.24
CA ALA A 479 -8.82 -23.47 -4.64
C ALA A 479 -7.53 -22.98 -5.32
N SER A 480 -6.38 -22.97 -4.62
CA SER A 480 -5.09 -22.51 -5.17
C SER A 480 -4.09 -23.65 -5.35
N SER A 481 -3.26 -23.56 -6.38
CA SER A 481 -2.18 -24.53 -6.60
C SER A 481 -0.95 -24.23 -5.73
N GLU A 482 -0.15 -25.26 -5.44
CA GLU A 482 1.14 -25.13 -4.76
C GLU A 482 2.13 -24.25 -5.54
N GLU A 483 2.00 -24.21 -6.87
CA GLU A 483 2.88 -23.43 -7.76
C GLU A 483 2.44 -21.96 -7.87
N ASP A 484 1.14 -21.64 -7.79
CA ASP A 484 0.64 -20.25 -7.82
C ASP A 484 1.00 -19.47 -6.56
N ILE A 485 0.98 -20.14 -5.40
CA ILE A 485 1.22 -19.51 -4.09
C ILE A 485 2.67 -19.00 -3.98
N LYS A 486 2.83 -17.69 -3.81
CA LYS A 486 4.15 -17.06 -3.61
C LYS A 486 4.32 -16.60 -2.16
N ARG A 487 5.28 -17.17 -1.44
CA ARG A 487 5.78 -16.64 -0.15
C ARG A 487 6.70 -15.43 -0.41
N ARG A 488 6.57 -14.38 0.39
CA ARG A 488 7.53 -13.25 0.45
C ARG A 488 7.55 -12.60 1.84
N ASP A 489 8.73 -12.19 2.29
CA ASP A 489 8.87 -11.39 3.50
C ASP A 489 8.48 -9.93 3.23
N LEU A 490 7.72 -9.33 4.15
CA LEU A 490 7.22 -7.97 3.99
C LEU A 490 8.15 -6.97 4.69
N TYR A 491 8.67 -6.01 3.93
CA TYR A 491 9.43 -4.88 4.47
C TYR A 491 8.82 -3.58 3.98
N ASP A 492 9.19 -2.50 4.65
CA ASP A 492 8.83 -1.12 4.32
C ASP A 492 10.08 -0.21 4.30
N GLY A 493 10.00 0.95 3.66
CA GLY A 493 11.04 1.97 3.65
C GLY A 493 10.78 3.08 4.67
N ALA A 494 11.82 3.58 5.32
CA ALA A 494 11.70 4.88 5.98
C ALA A 494 11.47 5.97 4.92
N PRO A 495 10.63 7.00 5.19
CA PRO A 495 10.50 8.14 4.29
C PRO A 495 11.82 8.89 4.21
N LEU A 496 12.30 9.13 3.00
CA LEU A 496 13.59 9.75 2.72
C LEU A 496 13.39 11.06 1.97
N LEU A 497 13.60 12.16 2.68
CA LEU A 497 13.65 13.51 2.12
C LEU A 497 15.12 13.93 2.06
N ALA A 498 15.71 13.88 0.86
CA ALA A 498 16.89 14.66 0.54
C ALA A 498 16.46 15.80 -0.38
N THR A 499 16.47 17.02 0.12
CA THR A 499 16.54 18.20 -0.74
C THR A 499 17.97 18.27 -1.29
N THR A 500 18.12 18.35 -2.61
CA THR A 500 19.40 18.71 -3.26
C THR A 500 19.70 20.21 -3.16
N ASP A 501 18.73 20.98 -2.67
CA ASP A 501 18.84 22.38 -2.29
C ASP A 501 18.86 22.51 -0.75
N PRO A 502 20.02 22.72 -0.11
CA PRO A 502 20.11 22.93 1.34
C PRO A 502 19.66 24.34 1.79
N GLN A 503 19.08 25.15 0.89
CA GLN A 503 18.46 26.44 1.21
C GLN A 503 16.91 26.37 1.21
N ARG A 504 16.33 25.17 1.18
CA ARG A 504 14.90 24.86 1.27
C ARG A 504 14.60 23.73 2.25
#